data_AF-A0AAD8I821-F1
#
_entry.id   AF-A0AAD8I821-F1
#
_cell.length_a   1.000
_cell.length_b   1.000
_cell.length_c   1.000
_cell.angle_alpha   90.00
_cell.angle_beta   90.00
_cell.angle_gamma   90.00
#
_symmetry.space_group_name_H-M   'P 1'
#
loop_
_entity.id
_entity.type
_entity.pdbx_description
1 polymer ?
#
loop_
_entity_poly.entity_id
_entity_poly.type
_entity_poly.pdbx_seq_one_letter_code
_entity_poly.pdbx_strand_id
1 'polypeptide(L)'
;MINIWSPGKTYRLRVSNVGISTSLNFRIQGQTYSFLLSTDQNASIDYYIVESARFVNESVWRRVTGVGILRYSNSKGKASGPLPEAPQDQFDKTFSMNQARSIRWNVSASDARPNPQGSF
;
A
#
# COMPACT_ATOMS: atom_id res chain seq x y z
N MET A 1 -7.88 -7.42 -16.31
CA MET A 1 -8.10 -6.00 -16.65
C MET A 1 -6.78 -5.28 -16.41
N ILE A 2 -6.13 -4.74 -17.45
CA ILE A 2 -4.89 -3.96 -17.31
C ILE A 2 -5.30 -2.51 -17.11
N ASN A 3 -4.98 -1.94 -15.95
CA ASN A 3 -5.13 -0.50 -15.74
C ASN A 3 -3.97 0.20 -16.47
N ILE A 4 -4.31 1.12 -17.37
CA ILE A 4 -3.36 1.92 -18.14
C ILE A 4 -3.21 3.29 -17.45
N TRP A 5 -1.98 3.71 -17.16
CA TRP A 5 -1.67 4.89 -16.37
C TRP A 5 -1.05 6.00 -17.24
N SER A 6 -1.43 7.25 -17.02
CA SER A 6 -0.91 8.40 -17.77
C SER A 6 0.33 8.99 -17.09
N PRO A 7 1.40 9.29 -17.85
CA PRO A 7 2.60 9.93 -17.28
C PRO A 7 2.32 11.30 -16.66
N GLY A 8 3.11 11.67 -15.65
CA GLY A 8 3.01 12.96 -14.95
C GLY A 8 1.73 13.17 -14.14
N LYS A 9 0.95 12.12 -13.89
CA LYS A 9 -0.26 12.19 -13.05
C LYS A 9 0.01 11.60 -11.65
N THR A 10 -0.84 12.00 -10.72
CA THR A 10 -0.86 11.44 -9.37
C THR A 10 -2.12 10.64 -9.20
N TYR A 11 -1.97 9.40 -8.75
CA TYR A 11 -3.07 8.48 -8.51
C TYR A 11 -3.15 8.14 -7.03
N ARG A 12 -4.38 8.05 -6.50
CA ARG A 12 -4.62 7.51 -5.16
C ARG A 12 -4.93 6.03 -5.27
N LEU A 13 -4.00 5.19 -4.82
CA LEU A 13 -4.19 3.75 -4.73
C LEU A 13 -4.76 3.40 -3.37
N ARG A 14 -5.80 2.57 -3.35
CA ARG A 14 -6.41 2.00 -2.14
C ARG A 14 -5.97 0.55 -2.02
N VAL A 15 -5.37 0.19 -0.90
CA VAL A 15 -4.91 -1.17 -0.62
C VAL A 15 -5.60 -1.67 0.64
N SER A 16 -6.21 -2.85 0.50
CA SER A 16 -6.93 -3.54 1.56
C SER A 16 -6.32 -4.93 1.74
N ASN A 17 -5.92 -5.26 2.97
CA ASN A 17 -5.55 -6.63 3.29
C ASN A 17 -6.83 -7.48 3.41
N VAL A 18 -7.00 -8.45 2.52
CA VAL A 18 -8.13 -9.40 2.50
C VAL A 18 -7.71 -10.83 2.85
N GLY A 19 -6.44 -11.05 3.22
CA GLY A 19 -5.86 -12.37 3.48
C GLY A 19 -5.96 -12.79 4.95
N ILE A 20 -6.10 -14.11 5.18
CA ILE A 20 -6.32 -14.71 6.51
C ILE A 20 -5.06 -15.31 7.17
N SER A 21 -3.89 -15.36 6.48
CA SER A 21 -2.77 -16.24 6.88
C SER A 21 -1.45 -15.55 7.25
N THR A 22 -1.28 -14.24 7.07
CA THR A 22 0.01 -13.56 7.37
C THR A 22 -0.26 -12.23 8.07
N SER A 23 -0.19 -12.23 9.40
CA SER A 23 -0.47 -11.05 10.23
C SER A 23 0.68 -10.72 11.18
N LEU A 24 1.16 -9.48 11.13
CA LEU A 24 1.44 -8.74 12.36
C LEU A 24 0.09 -8.20 12.85
N ASN A 25 -0.27 -8.53 14.09
CA ASN A 25 -1.63 -8.31 14.59
C ASN A 25 -1.81 -6.85 15.06
N PHE A 26 -2.29 -6.00 14.17
CA PHE A 26 -3.09 -4.83 14.50
C PHE A 26 -4.43 -4.97 13.77
N ARG A 27 -5.47 -5.42 14.47
CA ARG A 27 -6.79 -5.64 13.88
C ARG A 27 -7.64 -4.38 14.00
N ILE A 28 -7.95 -3.76 12.86
CA ILE A 28 -9.12 -2.90 12.70
C ILE A 28 -9.86 -3.40 11.44
N GLN A 29 -11.05 -3.99 11.63
CA GLN A 29 -11.87 -4.44 10.50
C GLN A 29 -12.26 -3.26 9.60
N GLY A 30 -12.19 -3.46 8.29
CA GLY A 30 -12.65 -2.48 7.29
C GLY A 30 -11.71 -1.31 7.03
N GLN A 31 -10.49 -1.28 7.60
CA GLN A 31 -9.53 -0.21 7.33
C GLN A 31 -8.79 -0.44 6.01
N THR A 32 -8.62 0.63 5.25
CA THR A 32 -7.94 0.66 3.95
C THR A 32 -6.83 1.69 4.01
N TYR A 33 -5.63 1.32 3.61
CA TYR A 33 -4.56 2.29 3.43
C TYR A 33 -4.66 2.92 2.04
N SER A 34 -4.39 4.21 1.94
CA SER A 34 -4.28 4.90 0.66
C SER A 34 -2.91 5.54 0.54
N PHE A 35 -2.28 5.40 -0.62
CA PHE A 35 -1.05 6.11 -0.94
C PHE A 35 -1.18 6.85 -2.26
N LEU A 36 -0.38 7.91 -2.39
CA LEU A 36 -0.24 8.66 -3.62
C LEU A 36 0.92 8.07 -4.42
N LEU A 37 0.61 7.71 -5.66
CA LEU A 37 1.58 7.27 -6.64
C LEU A 37 1.77 8.38 -7.67
N SER A 38 2.99 8.90 -7.76
CA SER A 38 3.41 9.84 -8.81
C SER A 38 4.03 9.07 -9.96
N THR A 39 3.53 9.29 -11.17
CA THR A 39 4.01 8.62 -12.38
C THR A 39 5.05 9.47 -13.11
N ASP A 40 6.16 9.73 -12.46
CA ASP A 40 7.24 10.60 -12.95
C ASP A 40 8.46 9.83 -13.49
N GLN A 41 8.41 8.49 -13.43
CA GLN A 41 9.45 7.60 -13.95
C GLN A 41 9.40 7.48 -15.48
N ASN A 42 10.40 6.80 -16.06
CA ASN A 42 10.49 6.60 -17.51
C ASN A 42 9.24 5.87 -18.06
N ALA A 43 8.41 6.62 -18.78
CA ALA A 43 7.13 6.12 -19.25
C ALA A 43 7.20 5.20 -20.49
N SER A 44 8.40 4.94 -21.01
CA SER A 44 8.60 4.09 -22.19
C SER A 44 8.50 2.58 -21.87
N ILE A 45 8.53 2.22 -20.59
CA ILE A 45 8.54 0.83 -20.10
C ILE A 45 7.47 0.61 -19.02
N ASP A 46 7.03 -0.64 -18.88
CA ASP A 46 6.18 -1.07 -17.76
C ASP A 46 7.01 -1.39 -16.51
N TYR A 47 6.37 -1.32 -15.35
CA TYR A 47 6.99 -1.57 -14.04
C TYR A 47 6.27 -2.68 -13.27
N TYR A 48 7.02 -3.44 -12.46
CA TYR A 48 6.43 -4.40 -11.52
C TYR A 48 5.84 -3.67 -10.32
N ILE A 49 4.64 -4.11 -9.90
CA ILE A 49 4.10 -3.86 -8.56
C ILE A 49 4.24 -5.17 -7.81
N VAL A 50 5.03 -5.19 -6.73
CA VAL A 50 5.27 -6.40 -5.95
C VAL A 50 4.67 -6.25 -4.56
N GLU A 51 3.82 -7.21 -4.18
CA GLU A 51 3.26 -7.34 -2.85
C GLU A 51 3.73 -8.67 -2.27
N SER A 52 4.29 -8.66 -1.06
CA SER A 52 4.76 -9.89 -0.40
C SER A 52 4.40 -9.90 1.08
N ALA A 53 4.09 -11.09 1.59
CA ALA A 53 3.85 -11.27 3.01
C ALA A 53 5.16 -11.17 3.79
N ARG A 54 5.16 -10.46 4.91
CA ARG A 54 6.30 -10.42 5.84
C ARG A 54 6.11 -11.41 6.99
N PHE A 55 7.21 -11.76 7.65
CA PHE A 55 7.24 -12.65 8.84
C PHE A 55 6.74 -14.08 8.59
N VAL A 56 6.93 -14.56 7.36
CA VAL A 56 6.74 -15.95 6.97
C VAL A 56 8.05 -16.56 6.50
N ASN A 57 8.18 -17.88 6.62
CA ASN A 57 9.35 -18.60 6.10
C ASN A 57 9.53 -18.37 4.59
N GLU A 58 10.77 -18.38 4.09
CA GLU A 58 11.09 -18.11 2.68
C GLU A 58 10.29 -18.97 1.69
N SER A 59 10.07 -20.24 2.03
CA SER A 59 9.27 -21.15 1.20
C SER A 59 7.81 -20.71 1.07
N VAL A 60 7.24 -20.09 2.11
CA VAL A 60 5.88 -19.53 2.09
C VAL A 60 5.90 -18.17 1.41
N TRP A 61 6.90 -17.33 1.69
CA TRP A 61 7.10 -16.02 1.06
C TRP A 61 7.02 -16.09 -0.48
N ARG A 62 7.72 -17.05 -1.10
CA ARG A 62 7.71 -17.24 -2.56
C ARG A 62 6.32 -17.63 -3.10
N ARG A 63 5.49 -18.29 -2.30
CA ARG A 63 4.14 -18.74 -2.70
C ARG A 63 3.08 -17.66 -2.57
N VAL A 64 3.30 -16.68 -1.70
CA VAL A 64 2.32 -15.62 -1.38
C VAL A 64 2.76 -14.24 -1.88
N THR A 65 3.77 -14.19 -2.75
CA THR A 65 4.18 -12.95 -3.42
C THR A 65 3.28 -12.72 -4.63
N GLY A 66 2.50 -11.63 -4.59
CA GLY A 66 1.70 -11.14 -5.70
C GLY A 66 2.54 -10.19 -6.58
N VAL A 67 2.43 -10.36 -7.90
CA VAL A 67 3.06 -9.47 -8.88
C VAL A 67 2.00 -8.92 -9.82
N GLY A 68 1.88 -7.60 -9.83
CA GLY A 68 1.10 -6.83 -10.80
C GLY A 68 2.00 -6.06 -11.76
N ILE A 69 1.41 -5.53 -12.83
CA ILE A 69 2.10 -4.67 -13.79
C ILE A 69 1.47 -3.29 -13.78
N LEU A 70 2.30 -2.27 -13.56
CA LEU A 70 1.99 -0.88 -13.84
C LEU A 70 2.37 -0.62 -15.30
N ARG A 71 1.36 -0.37 -16.13
CA ARG A 71 1.55 -0.07 -17.55
C ARG A 71 1.28 1.40 -17.87
N TYR A 72 2.28 2.11 -18.35
CA TYR A 72 2.07 3.45 -18.87
C TYR A 72 1.31 3.43 -20.21
N SER A 73 0.52 4.46 -20.47
CA SER A 73 -0.27 4.61 -21.69
C SER A 73 0.58 4.72 -22.95
N ASN A 74 1.76 5.32 -22.83
CA ASN A 74 2.76 5.43 -23.88
C ASN A 74 3.88 4.38 -23.77
N SER A 75 3.72 3.39 -22.88
CA SER A 75 4.69 2.30 -22.74
C SER A 75 4.76 1.45 -24.01
N LYS A 76 5.99 1.18 -24.45
CA LYS A 76 6.30 0.28 -25.57
C LYS A 76 7.08 -0.95 -25.12
N GLY A 77 7.67 -0.92 -23.93
CA GLY A 77 8.44 -2.01 -23.35
C GLY A 77 7.70 -2.71 -22.21
N LYS A 78 7.83 -4.03 -22.11
CA LYS A 78 7.34 -4.80 -20.97
C LYS A 78 8.26 -4.61 -19.76
N ALA A 79 7.73 -4.84 -18.56
CA ALA A 79 8.54 -4.94 -17.36
C ALA A 79 9.56 -6.06 -17.54
N SER A 80 10.81 -5.79 -17.17
CA SER A 80 11.94 -6.69 -17.45
C SER A 80 12.92 -6.68 -16.29
N GLY A 81 13.70 -7.76 -16.16
CA GLY A 81 14.66 -7.95 -15.08
C GLY A 81 14.08 -8.73 -13.89
N PRO A 82 14.91 -9.01 -12.88
CA PRO A 82 14.47 -9.66 -11.65
C PRO A 82 13.48 -8.78 -10.89
N LEU A 83 12.64 -9.39 -10.06
CA LEU A 83 11.79 -8.64 -9.14
C LEU A 83 12.68 -7.84 -8.17
N PRO A 84 12.28 -6.62 -7.80
CA PRO A 84 12.99 -5.86 -6.78
C PRO A 84 13.09 -6.66 -5.49
N GLU A 85 14.27 -6.62 -4.87
CA GLU A 85 14.49 -7.27 -3.58
C GLU A 85 13.58 -6.66 -2.52
N ALA A 86 13.07 -7.51 -1.61
CA ALA A 86 12.31 -7.03 -0.49
C ALA A 86 13.20 -6.13 0.40
N PRO A 87 12.65 -5.06 1.00
CA PRO A 87 13.42 -4.26 1.95
C PRO A 87 13.98 -5.13 3.07
N GLN A 88 15.27 -4.99 3.37
CA GLN A 88 15.97 -5.74 4.42
C GLN A 88 15.78 -5.09 5.81
N ASP A 89 14.53 -4.74 6.13
CA ASP A 89 14.14 -3.98 7.33
C ASP A 89 13.53 -4.86 8.43
N GLN A 90 13.53 -6.18 8.25
CA GLN A 90 12.86 -7.14 9.15
C GLN A 90 13.31 -7.03 10.62
N PHE A 91 14.58 -6.70 10.84
CA PHE A 91 15.15 -6.53 12.19
C PHE A 91 15.24 -5.06 12.62
N ASP A 92 14.94 -4.12 11.72
CA ASP A 92 14.89 -2.70 12.06
C ASP A 92 13.55 -2.33 12.69
N LYS A 93 13.49 -2.51 14.01
CA LYS A 93 12.34 -2.12 14.83
C LYS A 93 12.05 -0.61 14.74
N THR A 94 13.05 0.21 14.40
CA THR A 94 12.92 1.67 14.31
C THR A 94 12.05 2.07 13.13
N PHE A 95 12.15 1.35 12.01
CA PHE A 95 11.33 1.60 10.82
C PHE A 95 9.83 1.46 11.11
N SER A 96 9.44 0.37 11.78
CA SER A 96 8.04 0.12 12.16
C SER A 96 7.52 1.17 13.16
N MET A 97 8.36 1.59 14.12
CA MET A 97 8.00 2.61 15.10
C MET A 97 7.84 4.00 14.45
N ASN A 98 8.72 4.35 13.51
CA ASN A 98 8.62 5.60 12.76
C ASN A 98 7.41 5.61 11.82
N GLN A 99 7.11 4.48 11.18
CA GLN A 99 5.89 4.31 10.39
C GLN A 99 4.64 4.53 11.25
N ALA A 100 4.54 3.88 12.41
CA ALA A 100 3.42 4.05 13.33
C ALA A 100 3.28 5.52 13.80
N ARG A 101 4.40 6.18 14.09
CA ARG A 101 4.45 7.61 14.48
C ARG A 101 4.12 8.57 13.34
N SER A 102 4.26 8.15 12.09
CA SER A 102 3.92 8.98 10.93
C SER A 102 2.41 9.10 10.69
N ILE A 103 1.61 8.23 11.34
CA ILE A 103 0.16 8.31 11.30
C ILE A 103 -0.28 9.51 12.14
N ARG A 104 -0.61 10.60 11.44
CA ARG A 104 -1.17 11.80 12.06
C ARG A 104 -2.69 11.67 12.13
N TRP A 105 -3.23 11.64 13.33
CA TRP A 105 -4.66 11.80 13.57
C TRP A 105 -4.97 13.29 13.63
N ASN A 106 -5.73 13.82 12.67
CA ASN A 106 -6.36 15.12 12.87
C ASN A 106 -7.55 14.92 13.82
N VAL A 107 -7.31 15.12 15.12
CA VAL A 107 -8.33 15.03 16.18
C VAL A 107 -9.19 16.30 16.32
N SER A 108 -9.06 17.28 15.44
CA SER A 108 -9.86 18.51 15.48
C SER A 108 -11.31 18.34 15.00
N ALA A 109 -11.71 17.13 14.57
CA ALA A 109 -13.06 16.83 14.07
C ALA A 109 -13.92 16.07 15.09
N SER A 110 -13.81 16.43 16.37
CA SER A 110 -14.68 15.94 17.42
C SER A 110 -15.03 17.09 18.37
N ASP A 111 -15.60 18.14 17.81
CA ASP A 111 -16.45 19.01 18.62
C ASP A 111 -17.79 18.30 18.82
N ALA A 112 -18.36 18.39 20.02
CA ALA A 112 -19.64 17.74 20.31
C ALA A 112 -20.68 18.30 19.33
N ARG A 113 -21.34 17.43 18.54
CA ARG A 113 -22.56 17.87 17.86
C ARG A 113 -23.54 18.29 18.95
N PRO A 114 -24.07 19.53 18.96
CA PRO A 114 -25.15 19.88 19.87
C PRO A 114 -26.31 18.92 19.57
N ASN A 115 -26.60 18.01 20.49
CA ASN A 115 -27.79 17.17 20.43
C ASN A 115 -28.83 17.78 21.38
N PRO A 116 -29.78 18.59 20.89
CA PRO A 116 -30.95 18.93 21.67
C PRO A 116 -31.88 17.72 21.66
N GLN A 117 -31.58 16.69 22.45
CA GLN A 117 -32.57 15.70 22.84
C GLN A 117 -33.17 16.14 24.18
N GLY A 118 -34.49 16.27 24.17
CA GLY A 118 -35.30 17.01 25.13
C GLY A 118 -35.07 16.69 26.60
N SER A 119 -35.36 17.69 27.43
CA SER A 119 -35.58 17.55 28.86
C SER A 119 -36.79 16.67 29.15
N PHE A 120 -36.74 15.93 30.26
CA PHE A 120 -37.91 15.33 30.90
C PHE A 120 -38.98 16.37 31.25
#